data_AF-A0A3D0VI31-F1
#
_entry.id   AF-A0A3D0VI31-F1
#
_cell.length_a   1.000
_cell.length_b   1.000
_cell.length_c   1.000
_cell.angle_alpha   90.00
_cell.angle_beta   90.00
_cell.angle_gamma   90.00
#
_symmetry.space_group_name_H-M   'P 1'
#
loop_
_entity.id
_entity.type
_entity.pdbx_description
1 polymer ?
#
loop_
_entity_poly.entity_id
_entity_poly.type
_entity_poly.pdbx_seq_one_letter_code
_entity_poly.pdbx_strand_id
1 'polypeptide(L)'
;MKKSFISFVLILFSVAIFAQVKYTSPLGNFTITFPGSPEYQNSDVDITDGSVKLHMFIYTGSNEVFMVACADYPSEYLSSEESRTIFIDNAAEGFFGELNITPGNRQDVKAGKYKGAEFRGQGVDYGVFYRVYIAGNTVFQVAIMNSGAYPEEKAAKSFFKSFKVTK
;
A
#
# COMPACT_ATOMS: atom_id res chain seq x y z
N MET A 1 19.07 30.39 -48.26
CA MET A 1 17.67 29.93 -48.22
C MET A 1 17.63 28.53 -47.64
N LYS A 2 16.79 28.34 -46.63
CA LYS A 2 16.57 27.12 -45.82
C LYS A 2 16.21 25.91 -46.69
N LYS A 3 16.78 24.73 -46.39
CA LYS A 3 16.02 23.46 -46.35
C LYS A 3 16.56 22.59 -45.23
N SER A 4 15.72 22.43 -44.21
CA SER A 4 15.90 21.58 -43.05
C SER A 4 15.01 20.34 -43.19
N PHE A 5 15.32 19.34 -42.37
CA PHE A 5 14.53 18.16 -41.98
C PHE A 5 14.45 16.99 -42.97
N ILE A 6 14.94 15.83 -42.54
CA ILE A 6 14.09 14.73 -42.06
C ILE A 6 14.83 14.09 -40.86
N SER A 7 14.27 14.26 -39.66
CA SER A 7 14.66 13.49 -38.47
C SER A 7 13.72 12.30 -38.37
N PHE A 8 14.28 11.10 -38.43
CA PHE A 8 13.55 9.84 -38.37
C PHE A 8 13.25 9.53 -36.89
N VAL A 9 12.12 10.04 -36.37
CA VAL A 9 11.66 9.67 -35.02
C VAL A 9 10.94 8.34 -35.12
N LEU A 10 11.62 7.28 -34.71
CA LEU A 10 11.05 5.96 -34.48
C LEU A 10 10.20 6.05 -33.20
N ILE A 11 8.88 6.19 -33.34
CA ILE A 11 7.94 6.06 -32.22
C ILE A 11 7.77 4.56 -31.96
N LEU A 12 8.51 4.04 -30.99
CA LEU A 12 8.21 2.73 -30.39
C LEU A 12 6.96 2.92 -29.51
N PHE A 13 5.79 2.56 -30.05
CA PHE A 13 4.60 2.34 -29.23
C PHE A 13 4.86 1.11 -28.36
N SER A 14 5.33 1.30 -27.12
CA SER A 14 5.25 0.25 -26.12
C SER A 14 3.78 0.07 -25.76
N VAL A 15 3.14 -0.94 -26.33
CA VAL A 15 1.88 -1.45 -25.77
C VAL A 15 2.23 -2.06 -24.42
N ALA A 16 2.13 -1.27 -23.35
CA ALA A 16 2.13 -1.80 -22.00
C ALA A 16 0.84 -2.61 -21.86
N ILE A 17 0.93 -3.92 -22.11
CA ILE A 17 -0.12 -4.84 -21.71
C ILE A 17 -0.18 -4.73 -20.18
N PHE A 18 -1.28 -4.20 -19.64
CA PHE A 18 -1.57 -4.20 -18.21
C PHE A 18 -1.78 -5.65 -17.73
N ALA A 19 -0.69 -6.39 -17.62
CA ALA A 19 -0.69 -7.72 -17.04
C ALA A 19 -0.54 -7.58 -15.53
N GLN A 20 -1.54 -8.07 -14.79
CA GLN A 20 -1.44 -8.21 -13.35
C GLN A 20 -0.15 -8.97 -12.98
N VAL A 21 0.67 -8.39 -12.11
CA VAL A 21 1.95 -8.95 -11.69
C VAL A 21 1.78 -9.56 -10.31
N LYS A 22 1.92 -10.89 -10.22
CA LYS A 22 2.12 -11.55 -8.93
C LYS A 22 3.50 -11.18 -8.41
N TYR A 23 3.52 -10.37 -7.37
CA TYR A 23 4.71 -9.85 -6.74
C TYR A 23 5.05 -10.63 -5.46
N THR A 24 6.32 -10.95 -5.27
CA THR A 24 6.87 -11.47 -4.02
C THR A 24 7.81 -10.42 -3.48
N SER A 25 7.59 -10.00 -2.23
CA SER A 25 8.46 -9.04 -1.57
C SER A 25 9.92 -9.54 -1.57
N PRO A 26 10.91 -8.69 -1.88
CA PRO A 26 12.31 -9.05 -1.75
C PRO A 26 12.71 -9.37 -0.30
N LEU A 27 11.90 -8.97 0.68
CA LEU A 27 12.06 -9.36 2.08
C LEU A 27 11.53 -10.78 2.40
N GLY A 28 10.81 -11.41 1.45
CA GLY A 28 10.21 -12.73 1.63
C GLY A 28 9.04 -12.78 2.63
N ASN A 29 8.52 -11.63 3.07
CA ASN A 29 7.52 -11.52 4.12
C ASN A 29 6.07 -11.45 3.61
N PHE A 30 5.84 -11.13 2.32
CA PHE A 30 4.53 -11.21 1.69
C PHE A 30 4.57 -11.50 0.19
N THR A 31 3.42 -11.92 -0.35
CA THR A 31 3.08 -11.87 -1.77
C THR A 31 1.77 -11.09 -1.99
N ILE A 32 1.64 -10.43 -3.14
CA ILE A 32 0.40 -9.73 -3.55
C ILE A 32 0.35 -9.65 -5.08
N THR A 33 -0.80 -9.34 -5.67
CA THR A 33 -0.92 -9.09 -7.12
C THR A 33 -1.18 -7.61 -7.36
N PHE A 34 -0.24 -6.94 -8.03
CA PHE A 34 -0.38 -5.55 -8.47
C PHE A 34 -0.90 -5.47 -9.91
N PRO A 35 -1.51 -4.34 -10.34
CA PRO A 35 -1.89 -4.16 -11.74
C PRO A 35 -0.70 -4.11 -12.71
N GLY A 36 0.48 -3.72 -12.22
CA GLY A 36 1.77 -3.75 -12.91
C GLY A 36 2.91 -3.93 -11.91
N SER A 37 4.16 -3.81 -12.36
CA SER A 37 5.32 -3.90 -11.45
C SER A 37 5.34 -2.71 -10.48
N PRO A 38 5.36 -2.93 -9.16
CA PRO A 38 5.50 -1.83 -8.21
C PRO A 38 6.94 -1.32 -8.16
N GLU A 39 7.10 -0.03 -7.87
CA GLU A 39 8.34 0.58 -7.43
C GLU A 39 8.61 0.21 -5.96
N TYR A 40 9.88 -0.01 -5.63
CA TYR A 40 10.31 -0.30 -4.27
C TYR A 40 11.19 0.84 -3.75
N GLN A 41 10.85 1.32 -2.56
CA GLN A 41 11.65 2.29 -1.83
C GLN A 41 11.64 1.97 -0.34
N ASN A 42 12.59 2.53 0.41
CA ASN A 42 12.59 2.43 1.85
C ASN A 42 13.09 3.74 2.49
N SER A 43 12.69 3.95 3.73
CA SER A 43 13.08 5.09 4.55
C SER A 43 13.24 4.66 6.01
N ASP A 44 14.00 5.44 6.78
CA ASP A 44 14.00 5.34 8.24
C ASP A 44 12.84 6.18 8.79
N VAL A 45 12.11 5.62 9.75
CA VAL A 45 11.04 6.30 10.50
C VAL A 45 11.42 6.29 11.97
N ASP A 46 11.53 7.48 12.54
CA ASP A 46 11.85 7.63 13.96
C ASP A 46 10.68 7.16 14.82
N ILE A 47 11.02 6.40 15.86
CA ILE A 47 10.13 5.95 16.93
C ILE A 47 10.72 6.37 18.27
N THR A 48 9.98 6.23 19.36
CA THR A 48 10.44 6.65 20.69
C THR A 48 11.79 6.06 21.07
N ASP A 49 12.03 4.79 20.73
CA ASP A 49 13.21 4.04 21.16
C ASP A 49 14.26 3.82 20.04
N GLY A 50 14.20 4.60 18.96
CA GLY A 50 15.14 4.50 17.84
C GLY A 50 14.50 4.78 16.49
N SER A 51 14.83 3.99 15.47
CA SER A 51 14.20 4.07 14.16
C SER A 51 13.86 2.68 13.63
N VAL A 52 12.81 2.62 12.81
CA VAL A 52 12.43 1.42 12.05
C VAL A 52 12.60 1.67 10.57
N LYS A 53 12.99 0.63 9.83
CA LYS A 53 13.06 0.68 8.36
C LYS A 53 11.66 0.43 7.78
N LEU A 54 11.07 1.46 7.18
CA LEU A 54 9.83 1.34 6.42
C LEU A 54 10.14 0.93 4.98
N HIS A 55 9.58 -0.19 4.55
CA HIS A 55 9.67 -0.69 3.18
C HIS A 55 8.36 -0.41 2.45
N MET A 56 8.40 0.25 1.30
CA MET A 56 7.22 0.62 0.51
C MET A 56 7.29 0.02 -0.89
N PHE A 57 6.15 -0.51 -1.34
CA PHE A 57 5.93 -1.11 -2.66
C PHE A 57 4.73 -0.44 -3.29
N ILE A 58 4.96 0.42 -4.27
CA ILE A 58 3.95 1.33 -4.81
C ILE A 58 3.81 1.11 -6.30
N TYR A 59 2.59 0.88 -6.75
CA TYR A 59 2.24 0.96 -8.16
C TYR A 59 1.33 2.18 -8.37
N THR A 60 1.72 3.07 -9.28
CA THR A 60 0.98 4.27 -9.65
C THR A 60 0.43 4.09 -11.06
N GLY A 61 -0.90 3.96 -11.17
CA GLY A 61 -1.64 4.00 -12.42
C GLY A 61 -2.03 5.44 -12.79
N SER A 62 -2.93 5.58 -13.78
CA SER A 62 -3.37 6.92 -14.22
C SER A 62 -4.18 7.67 -13.15
N ASN A 63 -5.08 6.98 -12.46
CA ASN A 63 -5.94 7.55 -11.41
C ASN A 63 -5.87 6.78 -10.09
N GLU A 64 -5.19 5.64 -10.08
CA GLU A 64 -5.19 4.68 -8.98
C GLU A 64 -3.79 4.44 -8.45
N VAL A 65 -3.68 4.27 -7.13
CA VAL A 65 -2.42 3.93 -6.46
C VAL A 65 -2.64 2.69 -5.62
N PHE A 66 -1.77 1.70 -5.77
CA PHE A 66 -1.76 0.47 -4.99
C PHE A 66 -0.47 0.44 -4.18
N MET A 67 -0.58 0.20 -2.87
CA MET A 67 0.56 0.23 -1.98
C MET A 67 0.55 -0.95 -1.02
N VAL A 68 1.74 -1.51 -0.77
CA VAL A 68 2.04 -2.25 0.46
C VAL A 68 3.20 -1.54 1.13
N ALA A 69 3.07 -1.19 2.41
CA ALA A 69 4.19 -0.80 3.25
C ALA A 69 4.34 -1.78 4.41
N CYS A 70 5.58 -2.03 4.85
CA CYS A 70 5.83 -2.87 6.01
C CYS A 70 7.08 -2.46 6.78
N ALA A 71 7.04 -2.65 8.09
CA ALA A 71 8.17 -2.44 8.99
C ALA A 71 8.09 -3.46 10.14
N ASP A 72 9.27 -3.84 10.64
CA ASP A 72 9.40 -4.64 11.85
C ASP A 72 9.55 -3.68 13.04
N TYR A 73 8.67 -3.81 14.02
CA TYR A 73 8.69 -3.00 15.24
C TYR A 73 9.26 -3.80 16.42
N PRO A 74 9.87 -3.12 17.41
CA PRO A 74 10.21 -3.76 18.67
C PRO A 74 8.97 -4.41 19.33
N SER A 75 9.17 -5.57 19.96
CA SER A 75 8.07 -6.42 20.44
C SER A 75 7.14 -5.75 21.45
N GLU A 76 7.65 -4.81 22.22
CA GLU A 76 6.97 -4.01 23.23
C GLU A 76 5.77 -3.26 22.66
N TYR A 77 5.87 -2.75 21.43
CA TYR A 77 4.78 -2.05 20.72
C TYR A 77 3.60 -2.99 20.39
N LEU A 78 3.85 -4.29 20.26
CA LEU A 78 2.91 -5.28 19.72
C LEU A 78 2.67 -6.47 20.67
N SER A 79 3.04 -6.30 21.94
CA SER A 79 3.14 -7.36 22.96
C SER A 79 1.79 -7.90 23.46
N SER A 80 0.71 -7.15 23.28
CA SER A 80 -0.65 -7.54 23.70
C SER A 80 -1.68 -7.27 22.60
N GLU A 81 -2.85 -7.92 22.65
CA GLU A 81 -3.94 -7.65 21.71
C GLU A 81 -4.46 -6.20 21.81
N GLU A 82 -4.42 -5.60 23.00
CA GLU A 82 -4.77 -4.19 23.21
C GLU A 82 -3.76 -3.27 22.52
N SER A 83 -2.46 -3.46 22.76
CA SER A 83 -1.38 -2.69 22.11
C SER A 83 -1.46 -2.82 20.58
N ARG A 84 -1.75 -4.02 20.07
CA ARG A 84 -1.93 -4.27 18.63
C ARG A 84 -3.15 -3.54 18.06
N THR A 85 -4.23 -3.47 18.82
CA THR A 85 -5.46 -2.75 18.44
C THR A 85 -5.19 -1.26 18.35
N ILE A 86 -4.56 -0.69 19.38
CA ILE A 86 -4.14 0.72 19.42
C ILE A 86 -3.17 1.03 18.28
N PHE A 87 -2.22 0.12 18.01
CA PHE A 87 -1.26 0.31 16.92
C PHE A 87 -1.96 0.41 15.55
N ILE A 88 -2.94 -0.47 15.29
CA ILE A 88 -3.72 -0.45 14.05
C ILE A 88 -4.48 0.88 13.90
N ASP A 89 -5.09 1.36 14.98
CA ASP A 89 -5.85 2.61 14.97
C ASP A 89 -4.92 3.82 14.73
N ASN A 90 -3.79 3.89 15.44
CA ASN A 90 -2.77 4.93 15.22
C ASN A 90 -2.18 4.89 13.80
N ALA A 91 -1.97 3.70 13.23
CA ALA A 91 -1.50 3.56 11.86
C ALA A 91 -2.54 4.03 10.83
N ALA A 92 -3.84 3.90 11.12
CA ALA A 92 -4.89 4.48 10.29
C ALA A 92 -4.95 5.99 10.46
N GLU A 93 -4.93 6.51 11.69
CA GLU A 93 -4.92 7.94 11.96
C GLU A 93 -3.75 8.65 11.27
N GLY A 94 -2.53 8.10 11.36
CA GLY A 94 -1.36 8.64 10.67
C GLY A 94 -1.53 8.61 9.14
N PHE A 95 -1.93 7.48 8.57
CA PHE A 95 -2.10 7.35 7.12
C PHE A 95 -3.16 8.32 6.56
N PHE A 96 -4.32 8.39 7.20
CA PHE A 96 -5.41 9.27 6.75
C PHE A 96 -5.12 10.74 7.07
N GLY A 97 -4.40 11.03 8.16
CA GLY A 97 -3.96 12.37 8.53
C GLY A 97 -3.03 13.01 7.49
N GLU A 98 -2.06 12.27 6.96
CA GLU A 98 -1.18 12.72 5.85
C GLU A 98 -1.97 13.10 4.60
N LEU A 99 -3.14 12.48 4.38
CA LEU A 99 -4.03 12.77 3.27
C LEU A 99 -5.07 13.86 3.57
N ASN A 100 -5.10 14.39 4.80
CA ASN A 100 -6.15 15.27 5.30
C ASN A 100 -7.56 14.65 5.16
N ILE A 101 -7.67 13.35 5.40
CA ILE A 101 -8.93 12.59 5.33
C ILE A 101 -9.28 12.13 6.74
N THR A 102 -10.56 12.17 7.10
CA THR A 102 -11.03 11.51 8.32
C THR A 102 -11.28 10.03 8.03
N PRO A 103 -10.65 9.09 8.77
CA PRO A 103 -10.92 7.67 8.59
C PRO A 103 -12.36 7.35 9.01
N GLY A 104 -13.03 6.52 8.23
CA GLY A 104 -14.30 5.92 8.60
C GLY A 104 -14.15 4.84 9.66
N ASN A 105 -15.26 4.21 10.01
CA ASN A 105 -15.29 3.19 11.06
C ASN A 105 -14.39 2.00 10.75
N ARG A 106 -13.69 1.53 11.80
CA ARG A 106 -12.92 0.30 11.80
C ARG A 106 -13.80 -0.90 11.45
N GLN A 107 -13.31 -1.75 10.56
CA GLN A 107 -13.92 -3.06 10.25
C GLN A 107 -12.89 -4.16 10.41
N ASP A 108 -13.15 -5.15 11.27
CA ASP A 108 -12.20 -6.24 11.47
C ASP A 108 -12.07 -7.11 10.21
N VAL A 109 -10.83 -7.41 9.83
CA VAL A 109 -10.49 -8.22 8.66
C VAL A 109 -9.36 -9.19 8.98
N LYS A 110 -9.11 -10.14 8.08
CA LYS A 110 -8.00 -11.10 8.20
C LYS A 110 -7.26 -11.29 6.89
N ALA A 111 -5.96 -11.57 6.99
CA ALA A 111 -5.13 -12.12 5.93
C ALA A 111 -4.61 -13.49 6.38
N GLY A 112 -5.30 -14.56 5.98
CA GLY A 112 -5.05 -15.90 6.52
C GLY A 112 -5.35 -15.95 8.03
N LYS A 113 -4.33 -16.28 8.84
CA LYS A 113 -4.44 -16.33 10.31
C LYS A 113 -4.24 -14.97 11.00
N TYR A 114 -3.75 -13.97 10.27
CA TYR A 114 -3.37 -12.68 10.85
C TYR A 114 -4.57 -11.74 10.90
N LYS A 115 -4.89 -11.25 12.11
CA LYS A 115 -5.93 -10.24 12.33
C LYS A 115 -5.45 -8.87 11.85
N GLY A 116 -6.40 -8.06 11.44
CA GLY A 116 -6.20 -6.68 11.02
C GLY A 116 -7.49 -5.89 11.05
N ALA A 117 -7.44 -4.66 10.56
CA ALA A 117 -8.64 -3.85 10.35
C ALA A 117 -8.59 -3.15 8.99
N GLU A 118 -9.78 -2.94 8.42
CA GLU A 118 -10.03 -2.10 7.26
C GLU A 118 -10.61 -0.75 7.71
N PHE A 119 -10.15 0.30 7.05
CA PHE A 119 -10.64 1.66 7.17
C PHE A 119 -10.89 2.19 5.76
N ARG A 120 -11.86 3.09 5.65
CA ARG A 120 -12.22 3.72 4.38
C ARG A 120 -12.39 5.20 4.62
N GLY A 121 -11.96 6.03 3.69
CA GLY A 121 -12.17 7.47 3.78
C GLY A 121 -12.09 8.13 2.42
N GLN A 122 -12.74 9.28 2.29
CA GLN A 122 -12.77 10.10 1.09
C GLN A 122 -12.45 11.54 1.45
N GLY A 123 -11.41 12.08 0.83
CA GLY A 123 -11.10 13.50 0.82
C GLY A 123 -11.49 14.15 -0.51
N VAL A 124 -10.99 15.36 -0.70
CA VAL A 124 -11.14 16.09 -1.97
C VAL A 124 -10.36 15.39 -3.09
N ASP A 125 -9.11 15.02 -2.82
CA ASP A 125 -8.20 14.52 -3.85
C ASP A 125 -8.25 13.00 -4.04
N TYR A 126 -8.53 12.25 -2.97
CA TYR A 126 -8.46 10.80 -2.98
C TYR A 126 -9.60 10.14 -2.19
N GLY A 127 -10.10 9.05 -2.74
CA GLY A 127 -10.78 8.01 -1.98
C GLY A 127 -9.82 6.87 -1.66
N VAL A 128 -9.94 6.30 -0.47
CA VAL A 128 -8.97 5.35 0.09
C VAL A 128 -9.71 4.16 0.70
N PHE A 129 -9.25 2.95 0.36
CA PHE A 129 -9.44 1.77 1.20
C PHE A 129 -8.09 1.32 1.74
N TYR A 130 -8.04 1.10 3.04
CA TYR A 130 -6.80 0.88 3.77
C TYR A 130 -6.96 -0.29 4.73
N ARG A 131 -5.99 -1.22 4.74
CA ARG A 131 -5.96 -2.35 5.64
C ARG A 131 -4.64 -2.43 6.38
N VAL A 132 -4.69 -2.60 7.69
CA VAL A 132 -3.52 -2.87 8.52
C VAL A 132 -3.59 -4.30 9.03
N TYR A 133 -2.48 -5.04 8.91
CA TYR A 133 -2.32 -6.38 9.46
C TYR A 133 -1.07 -6.44 10.32
N ILE A 134 -1.09 -7.28 11.36
CA ILE A 134 0.11 -7.50 12.19
C ILE A 134 0.43 -8.99 12.24
N ALA A 135 1.63 -9.37 11.81
CA ALA A 135 2.15 -10.74 11.83
C ALA A 135 3.44 -10.82 12.65
N GLY A 136 3.37 -11.39 13.85
CA GLY A 136 4.45 -11.29 14.82
C GLY A 136 4.72 -9.81 15.14
N ASN A 137 5.94 -9.36 14.84
CA ASN A 137 6.41 -7.98 15.01
C ASN A 137 6.32 -7.14 13.73
N THR A 138 5.89 -7.73 12.62
CA THR A 138 5.79 -7.03 11.33
C THR A 138 4.40 -6.42 11.19
N VAL A 139 4.36 -5.12 10.93
CA VAL A 139 3.14 -4.40 10.56
C VAL A 139 3.09 -4.28 9.05
N PHE A 140 1.96 -4.61 8.45
CA PHE A 140 1.68 -4.43 7.03
C PHE A 140 0.55 -3.41 6.86
N GLN A 141 0.82 -2.38 6.08
CA GLN A 141 -0.15 -1.39 5.64
C GLN A 141 -0.42 -1.64 4.16
N VAL A 142 -1.66 -1.94 3.78
CA VAL A 142 -2.06 -2.27 2.42
C VAL A 142 -3.13 -1.28 1.99
N ALA A 143 -2.87 -0.48 0.97
CA ALA A 143 -3.76 0.59 0.53
C ALA A 143 -4.07 0.49 -0.96
N ILE A 144 -5.31 0.86 -1.31
CA ILE A 144 -5.70 1.22 -2.67
C ILE A 144 -6.36 2.60 -2.60
N MET A 145 -5.93 3.50 -3.46
CA MET A 145 -6.41 4.87 -3.56
C MET A 145 -6.86 5.16 -4.98
N ASN A 146 -7.84 6.04 -5.14
CA ASN A 146 -8.30 6.52 -6.43
C ASN A 146 -8.53 8.04 -6.37
N SER A 147 -8.19 8.75 -7.44
CA SER A 147 -8.32 10.21 -7.46
C SER A 147 -9.79 10.65 -7.58
N GLY A 148 -10.20 11.60 -6.74
CA GLY A 148 -11.51 12.24 -6.75
C GLY A 148 -12.71 11.35 -6.36
N ALA A 149 -12.50 10.06 -6.11
CA ALA A 149 -13.54 9.11 -5.76
C ALA A 149 -12.97 7.88 -5.05
N TYR A 150 -13.85 7.07 -4.46
CA TYR A 150 -13.46 5.79 -3.89
C TYR A 150 -12.84 4.85 -4.94
N PRO A 151 -11.93 3.95 -4.52
CA PRO A 151 -11.47 2.86 -5.37
C PRO A 151 -12.62 1.96 -5.80
N GLU A 152 -12.50 1.35 -6.98
CA GLU A 152 -13.50 0.38 -7.45
C GLU A 152 -13.52 -0.86 -6.53
N GLU A 153 -14.69 -1.22 -6.01
CA GLU A 153 -14.83 -2.28 -5.01
C GLU A 153 -14.30 -3.64 -5.49
N LYS A 154 -14.47 -3.97 -6.78
CA LYS A 154 -13.97 -5.23 -7.34
C LYS A 154 -12.45 -5.25 -7.42
N ALA A 155 -11.82 -4.16 -7.89
CA ALA A 155 -10.38 -4.00 -7.91
C ALA A 155 -9.80 -4.11 -6.49
N ALA A 156 -10.37 -3.36 -5.54
CA ALA A 156 -9.94 -3.40 -4.14
C ALA A 156 -10.08 -4.79 -3.52
N LYS A 157 -11.24 -5.44 -3.68
CA LYS A 157 -11.47 -6.79 -3.18
C LYS A 157 -10.48 -7.80 -3.77
N SER A 158 -10.16 -7.68 -5.05
CA SER A 158 -9.19 -8.54 -5.73
C SER A 158 -7.78 -8.30 -5.20
N PHE A 159 -7.38 -7.04 -5.05
CA PHE A 159 -6.09 -6.64 -4.51
C PHE A 159 -5.88 -7.17 -3.08
N PHE A 160 -6.80 -6.85 -2.17
CA PHE A 160 -6.68 -7.29 -0.78
C PHE A 160 -6.78 -8.81 -0.62
N LYS A 161 -7.58 -9.51 -1.44
CA LYS A 161 -7.65 -10.98 -1.43
C LYS A 161 -6.34 -11.63 -1.90
N SER A 162 -5.58 -10.94 -2.77
CA SER A 162 -4.31 -11.43 -3.28
C SER A 162 -3.17 -11.30 -2.28
N PHE A 163 -3.29 -10.42 -1.28
CA PHE A 163 -2.29 -10.22 -0.23
C PHE A 163 -2.19 -11.44 0.69
N LYS A 164 -0.97 -11.95 0.85
CA LYS A 164 -0.66 -13.08 1.73
C LYS A 164 0.66 -12.82 2.42
N VAL A 165 0.66 -12.92 3.75
CA VAL A 165 1.88 -12.96 4.54
C VAL A 165 2.55 -14.34 4.34
N THR A 166 3.86 -14.37 4.12
CA THR A 166 4.62 -15.59 3.79
C THR A 166 5.63 -15.99 4.85
N LYS A 167 5.76 -15.20 5.92
CA LYS A 167 6.64 -15.44 7.06
C LYS A 167 5.83 -15.57 8.36
#